data_AF-A0A545UC50-F1
#
_entry.id   AF-A0A545UC50-F1
#
_cell.length_a   1.000
_cell.length_b   1.000
_cell.length_c   1.000
_cell.angle_alpha   90.00
_cell.angle_beta   90.00
_cell.angle_gamma   90.00
#
_symmetry.space_group_name_H-M   'P 1'
#
loop_
_entity.id
_entity.type
_entity.pdbx_description
1 polymer ?
#
loop_
_entity_poly.entity_id
_entity_poly.type
_entity_poly.pdbx_seq_one_letter_code
_entity_poly.pdbx_strand_id
1 'polypeptide(L)'
;MNWKIIFSTAGSLFIAACTVNPVAEQYLDWSKKCYDGFKSRVEFLAGEEFNNCGFYDLNASKRDYLNGVQCAENAYHSGHPFILGRLDYRADNYVCETHIRSNSGSLYKLFLDFDTREGPDKSKSNPTKHEAKCERLDFDGEIISARNCDFIQ
;
A
#
# COMPACT_ATOMS: atom_id res chain seq x y z
N MET A 1 -43.22 -55.20 15.38
CA MET A 1 -42.96 -54.45 14.13
C MET A 1 -42.21 -53.18 14.52
N ASN A 2 -40.90 -53.12 14.26
CA ASN A 2 -40.05 -52.00 14.66
C ASN A 2 -39.64 -51.23 13.41
N TRP A 3 -40.14 -50.00 13.28
CA TRP A 3 -39.79 -49.11 12.16
C TRP A 3 -38.61 -48.23 12.58
N LYS A 4 -37.46 -48.37 11.91
CA LYS A 4 -36.32 -47.45 12.02
C LYS A 4 -36.53 -46.30 11.03
N ILE A 5 -36.63 -45.08 11.54
CA ILE A 5 -36.63 -43.86 10.73
C ILE A 5 -35.16 -43.42 10.60
N ILE A 6 -34.65 -43.38 9.37
CA ILE A 6 -33.32 -42.88 9.03
C ILE A 6 -33.52 -41.43 8.55
N PHE A 7 -33.11 -40.46 9.36
CA PHE A 7 -33.06 -39.06 8.94
C PHE A 7 -31.73 -38.79 8.22
N SER A 8 -31.79 -38.65 6.89
CA SER A 8 -30.71 -38.09 6.08
C SER A 8 -30.64 -36.57 6.33
N THR A 9 -29.62 -36.11 7.04
CA THR A 9 -29.31 -34.68 7.13
C THR A 9 -28.56 -34.25 5.87
N ALA A 10 -29.26 -33.55 4.98
CA ALA A 10 -28.66 -32.84 3.85
C ALA A 10 -27.89 -31.62 4.38
N GLY A 11 -26.56 -31.74 4.46
CA GLY A 11 -25.67 -30.64 4.82
C GLY A 11 -25.64 -29.61 3.69
N SER A 12 -26.27 -28.46 3.89
CA SER A 12 -26.19 -27.33 2.97
C SER A 12 -24.82 -26.66 3.13
N LEU A 13 -23.95 -26.81 2.13
CA LEU A 13 -22.76 -25.97 2.00
C LEU A 13 -23.20 -24.53 1.69
N PHE A 14 -23.16 -23.67 2.70
CA PHE A 14 -23.18 -22.22 2.49
C PHE A 14 -21.81 -21.81 1.95
N ILE A 15 -21.71 -21.69 0.62
CA ILE A 15 -20.59 -21.02 -0.02
C ILE A 15 -20.75 -19.53 0.33
N ALA A 16 -20.06 -19.09 1.38
CA ALA A 16 -19.92 -17.68 1.67
C ALA A 16 -19.18 -17.04 0.50
N ALA A 17 -19.93 -16.40 -0.40
CA ALA A 17 -19.35 -15.54 -1.41
C ALA A 17 -18.70 -14.36 -0.68
N CYS A 18 -17.38 -14.40 -0.54
CA CYS A 18 -16.61 -13.22 -0.18
C CYS A 18 -16.79 -12.21 -1.31
N THR A 19 -17.77 -11.33 -1.17
CA THR A 19 -17.87 -10.13 -2.00
C THR A 19 -16.63 -9.30 -1.71
N VAL A 20 -15.65 -9.40 -2.60
CA VAL A 20 -14.51 -8.50 -2.63
C VAL A 20 -15.09 -7.13 -3.01
N ASN A 21 -15.36 -6.29 -2.01
CA ASN A 21 -15.70 -4.90 -2.28
C ASN A 21 -14.50 -4.28 -2.98
N PRO A 22 -14.63 -3.84 -4.24
CA PRO A 22 -13.55 -3.08 -4.86
C PRO A 22 -13.37 -1.81 -4.01
N VAL A 23 -12.21 -1.69 -3.37
CA VAL A 23 -11.83 -0.45 -2.68
C VAL A 23 -11.89 0.64 -3.74
N ALA A 24 -12.70 1.67 -3.49
CA ALA A 24 -12.96 2.75 -4.43
C ALA A 24 -11.63 3.25 -5.00
N GLU A 25 -11.53 3.21 -6.32
CA GLU A 25 -10.40 3.63 -7.14
C GLU A 25 -10.14 5.15 -6.99
N GLN A 26 -9.72 5.62 -5.82
CA GLN A 26 -9.11 6.94 -5.69
C GLN A 26 -7.65 6.84 -6.15
N TYR A 27 -7.47 6.59 -7.46
CA TYR A 27 -6.17 6.77 -8.10
C TYR A 27 -5.92 8.25 -8.31
N LEU A 28 -5.19 8.87 -7.40
CA LEU A 28 -4.30 9.94 -7.85
C LEU A 28 -3.25 9.30 -8.76
N ASP A 29 -2.98 9.95 -9.90
CA ASP A 29 -1.95 9.52 -10.83
C ASP A 29 -0.57 9.70 -10.17
N TRP A 30 -0.10 8.63 -9.51
CA TRP A 30 1.18 8.54 -8.79
C TRP A 30 2.34 9.14 -9.60
N SER A 31 2.29 9.01 -10.92
CA SER A 31 3.31 9.47 -11.86
C SER A 31 3.48 10.99 -11.87
N LYS A 32 2.39 11.76 -11.68
CA LYS A 32 2.42 13.23 -11.78
C LYS A 32 3.00 13.89 -10.53
N LYS A 33 2.90 13.23 -9.38
CA LYS A 33 3.24 13.80 -8.08
C LYS A 33 4.69 13.52 -7.65
N CYS A 34 5.26 12.40 -8.08
CA CYS A 34 6.61 11.99 -7.72
C CYS A 34 7.59 12.21 -8.89
N TYR A 35 8.01 11.15 -9.58
CA TYR A 35 8.83 11.21 -10.80
C TYR A 35 8.35 10.20 -11.86
N ASP A 36 8.79 10.38 -13.10
CA ASP A 36 8.44 9.52 -14.22
C ASP A 36 8.87 8.05 -13.97
N GLY A 37 7.93 7.12 -14.06
CA GLY A 37 8.17 5.70 -13.79
C GLY A 37 8.13 5.29 -12.31
N PHE A 38 7.85 6.22 -11.38
CA PHE A 38 7.67 5.88 -9.95
C PHE A 38 6.58 4.84 -9.74
N LYS A 39 5.41 5.05 -10.35
CA LYS A 39 4.29 4.09 -10.31
C LYS A 39 4.72 2.71 -10.80
N SER A 40 5.36 2.65 -11.96
CA SER A 40 5.84 1.39 -12.55
C SER A 40 6.84 0.68 -11.66
N ARG A 41 7.72 1.41 -10.95
CA ARG A 41 8.65 0.81 -9.98
C ARG A 41 7.92 0.25 -8.75
N VAL A 42 6.94 0.97 -8.22
CA VAL A 42 6.10 0.50 -7.10
C VAL A 42 5.34 -0.77 -7.48
N GLU A 43 4.68 -0.78 -8.63
CA GLU A 43 3.94 -1.95 -9.14
C GLU A 43 4.86 -3.13 -9.43
N PHE A 44 6.04 -2.88 -10.01
CA PHE A 44 7.05 -3.91 -10.25
C PHE A 44 7.49 -4.60 -8.95
N LEU A 45 7.71 -3.84 -7.86
CA LEU A 45 8.11 -4.41 -6.57
C LEU A 45 6.97 -5.16 -5.88
N ALA A 46 5.72 -4.72 -6.07
CA ALA A 46 4.55 -5.40 -5.52
C ALA A 46 4.31 -6.75 -6.21
N GLY A 47 4.47 -6.81 -7.53
CA GLY A 47 4.17 -8.00 -8.35
C GLY A 47 2.86 -7.83 -9.12
N GLU A 48 2.35 -8.93 -9.68
CA GLU A 48 1.19 -8.90 -10.59
C GLU A 48 -0.16 -8.78 -9.88
N GLU A 49 -0.25 -9.20 -8.61
CA GLU A 49 -1.49 -9.27 -7.83
C GLU A 49 -1.28 -8.65 -6.46
N PHE A 50 -1.78 -7.42 -6.26
CA PHE A 50 -1.64 -6.72 -4.98
C PHE A 50 -2.90 -5.94 -4.61
N ASN A 51 -3.09 -5.76 -3.30
CA ASN A 51 -4.10 -4.85 -2.77
C ASN A 51 -3.62 -3.41 -2.93
N ASN A 52 -4.28 -2.63 -3.77
CA ASN A 52 -3.98 -1.22 -3.88
C ASN A 52 -4.70 -0.43 -2.77
N CYS A 53 -3.95 -0.03 -1.75
CA CYS A 53 -4.46 0.75 -0.64
C CYS A 53 -4.37 2.26 -0.86
N GLY A 54 -4.03 2.70 -2.09
CA GLY A 54 -4.13 4.09 -2.53
C GLY A 54 -2.84 4.90 -2.44
N PHE A 55 -2.92 6.12 -3.00
CA PHE A 55 -1.90 7.17 -2.86
C PHE A 55 -2.57 8.47 -2.45
N TYR A 56 -2.12 9.03 -1.33
CA TYR A 56 -2.77 10.17 -0.70
C TYR A 56 -1.89 11.40 -0.81
N ASP A 57 -2.34 12.41 -1.56
CA ASP A 57 -1.61 13.69 -1.63
C ASP A 57 -1.98 14.65 -0.50
N LEU A 58 -1.39 15.84 -0.52
CA LEU A 58 -1.59 16.86 0.50
C LEU A 58 -3.04 17.38 0.60
N ASN A 59 -3.90 17.07 -0.38
CA ASN A 59 -5.33 17.42 -0.34
C ASN A 59 -6.20 16.28 0.17
N ALA A 60 -5.65 15.08 0.38
CA ALA A 60 -6.39 13.95 0.91
C ALA A 60 -6.88 14.23 2.34
N SER A 61 -8.11 13.82 2.65
CA SER A 61 -8.59 13.94 4.02
C SER A 61 -7.86 12.97 4.93
N LYS A 62 -7.68 13.33 6.22
CA LYS A 62 -7.12 12.42 7.22
C LYS A 62 -7.84 11.07 7.21
N ARG A 63 -9.18 11.08 7.12
CA ARG A 63 -10.00 9.86 7.10
C ARG A 63 -9.66 8.96 5.90
N ASP A 64 -9.46 9.53 4.72
CA ASP A 64 -9.18 8.72 3.53
C ASP A 64 -7.81 8.06 3.65
N TYR A 65 -6.80 8.79 4.16
CA TYR A 65 -5.49 8.20 4.45
C TYR A 65 -5.57 7.08 5.49
N LEU A 66 -6.32 7.27 6.57
CA LEU A 66 -6.53 6.24 7.60
C LEU A 66 -7.21 4.98 7.03
N ASN A 67 -8.15 5.13 6.10
CA ASN A 67 -8.74 3.99 5.39
C ASN A 67 -7.68 3.22 4.56
N GLY A 68 -6.75 3.95 3.95
CA GLY A 68 -5.60 3.36 3.24
C GLY A 68 -4.66 2.60 4.18
N VAL A 69 -4.35 3.19 5.35
CA VAL A 69 -3.56 2.52 6.40
C VAL A 69 -4.25 1.23 6.86
N GLN A 70 -5.56 1.27 7.14
CA GLN A 70 -6.32 0.08 7.54
C GLN A 70 -6.33 -0.99 6.44
N CYS A 71 -6.44 -0.60 5.17
CA CYS A 71 -6.30 -1.52 4.04
C CYS A 71 -4.93 -2.22 4.04
N ALA A 72 -3.85 -1.45 4.22
CA ALA A 72 -2.49 -1.97 4.22
C ALA A 72 -2.25 -2.90 5.43
N GLU A 73 -2.77 -2.53 6.60
CA GLU A 73 -2.71 -3.34 7.82
C GLU A 73 -3.41 -4.69 7.62
N ASN A 74 -4.64 -4.67 7.09
CA ASN A 74 -5.42 -5.88 6.83
C ASN A 74 -4.71 -6.80 5.82
N ALA A 75 -4.16 -6.23 4.74
CA ALA A 75 -3.41 -6.98 3.74
C ALA A 75 -2.13 -7.58 4.36
N TYR A 76 -1.38 -6.80 5.14
CA TYR A 76 -0.17 -7.22 5.83
C TYR A 76 -0.42 -8.42 6.75
N HIS A 77 -1.44 -8.35 7.62
CA HIS A 77 -1.76 -9.43 8.55
C HIS A 77 -2.36 -10.66 7.88
N SER A 78 -3.01 -10.49 6.72
CA SER A 78 -3.51 -11.61 5.91
C SER A 78 -2.42 -12.21 5.01
N GLY A 79 -1.20 -11.67 5.04
CA GLY A 79 -0.08 -12.12 4.20
C GLY A 79 -0.18 -11.70 2.73
N HIS A 80 -1.18 -10.89 2.36
CA HIS A 80 -1.40 -10.48 0.99
C HIS A 80 -0.48 -9.32 0.57
N PRO A 81 -0.06 -9.28 -0.70
CA PRO A 81 0.70 -8.16 -1.26
C PRO A 81 -0.14 -6.88 -1.22
N PHE A 82 0.53 -5.73 -1.04
CA PHE A 82 -0.15 -4.43 -1.07
C PHE A 82 0.79 -3.30 -1.47
N ILE A 83 0.20 -2.19 -1.90
CA ILE A 83 0.87 -0.90 -2.04
C ILE A 83 0.08 0.17 -1.29
N LEU A 84 0.79 1.08 -0.64
CA LEU A 84 0.23 2.28 -0.05
C LEU A 84 1.25 3.40 -0.18
N GLY A 85 0.82 4.56 -0.67
CA GLY A 85 1.67 5.73 -0.82
C GLY A 85 1.08 7.00 -0.26
N ARG A 86 1.95 7.97 0.00
CA ARG A 86 1.54 9.34 0.33
C ARG A 86 2.54 10.36 -0.20
N LEU A 87 2.04 11.56 -0.48
CA LEU A 87 2.83 12.77 -0.63
C LEU A 87 2.72 13.58 0.66
N ASP A 88 3.86 13.90 1.26
CA ASP A 88 3.97 14.67 2.48
C ASP A 88 4.84 15.91 2.25
N TYR A 89 4.76 16.89 3.15
CA TYR A 89 5.61 18.08 3.13
C TYR A 89 6.36 18.20 4.46
N ARG A 90 7.70 18.10 4.41
CA ARG A 90 8.56 18.08 5.60
C ARG A 90 9.71 19.06 5.45
N ALA A 91 9.79 20.04 6.35
CA ALA A 91 10.95 20.94 6.51
C ALA A 91 11.53 21.49 5.18
N ASP A 92 10.66 21.90 4.26
CA ASP A 92 10.94 22.46 2.92
C ASP A 92 10.98 21.47 1.75
N ASN A 93 10.72 20.20 1.98
CA ASN A 93 10.76 19.16 0.95
C ASN A 93 9.40 18.52 0.75
N TYR A 94 9.06 18.23 -0.52
CA TYR A 94 8.00 17.27 -0.81
C TYR A 94 8.57 15.86 -0.75
N VAL A 95 7.86 14.99 -0.05
CA VAL A 95 8.27 13.60 0.17
C VAL A 95 7.22 12.67 -0.42
N CYS A 96 7.58 11.90 -1.43
CA CYS A 96 6.79 10.71 -1.78
C CYS A 96 7.30 9.52 -0.99
N GLU A 97 6.44 8.93 -0.17
CA GLU A 97 6.76 7.76 0.63
C GLU A 97 5.78 6.64 0.29
N THR A 98 6.30 5.43 0.05
CA THR A 98 5.47 4.25 -0.23
C THR A 98 5.92 3.05 0.58
N HIS A 99 4.95 2.26 1.00
CA HIS A 99 5.13 0.97 1.65
C HIS A 99 4.56 -0.11 0.75
N ILE A 100 5.34 -1.16 0.54
CA ILE A 100 5.03 -2.23 -0.39
C ILE A 100 5.26 -3.55 0.33
N ARG A 101 4.33 -4.49 0.16
CA ARG A 101 4.55 -5.91 0.40
C ARG A 101 4.41 -6.64 -0.93
N SER A 102 5.44 -7.39 -1.33
CA SER A 102 5.44 -8.12 -2.59
C SER A 102 4.71 -9.47 -2.50
N ASN A 103 4.47 -10.09 -3.66
CA ASN A 103 4.02 -11.49 -3.78
C ASN A 103 4.89 -12.50 -3.03
N SER A 104 6.19 -12.22 -2.88
CA SER A 104 7.13 -13.05 -2.11
C SER A 104 7.13 -12.76 -0.60
N GLY A 105 6.29 -11.82 -0.14
CA GLY A 105 6.24 -11.36 1.25
C GLY A 105 7.38 -10.41 1.64
N SER A 106 8.23 -10.01 0.68
CA SER A 106 9.27 -9.00 0.94
C SER A 106 8.63 -7.63 1.15
N LEU A 107 9.17 -6.86 2.08
CA LEU A 107 8.70 -5.51 2.40
C LEU A 107 9.66 -4.49 1.81
N TYR A 108 9.13 -3.49 1.13
CA TYR A 108 9.90 -2.40 0.57
C TYR A 108 9.36 -1.06 1.04
N LYS A 109 10.28 -0.10 1.16
CA LYS A 109 9.99 1.31 1.32
C LYS A 109 10.65 2.06 0.19
N LEU A 110 9.87 2.85 -0.56
CA LEU A 110 10.44 3.81 -1.50
C LEU A 110 10.21 5.21 -0.94
N PHE A 111 11.22 6.03 -1.09
CA PHE A 111 11.24 7.38 -0.60
C PHE A 111 11.87 8.27 -1.66
N LEU A 112 11.17 9.34 -2.00
CA LEU A 112 11.65 10.40 -2.87
C LEU A 112 11.57 11.69 -2.09
N ASP A 113 12.70 12.37 -1.95
CA ASP A 113 12.79 13.73 -1.44
C ASP A 113 13.16 14.66 -2.59
N PHE A 114 12.37 15.71 -2.81
CA PHE A 114 12.75 16.81 -3.70
C PHE A 114 12.55 18.18 -3.03
N ASP A 115 13.62 18.98 -3.07
CA ASP A 115 13.67 20.33 -2.49
C ASP A 115 12.73 21.28 -3.23
N THR A 116 11.87 21.96 -2.48
CA THR A 116 10.89 22.91 -3.03
C THR A 116 11.44 24.32 -3.21
N ARG A 117 12.59 24.63 -2.60
CA ARG A 117 13.25 25.94 -2.63
C ARG A 117 13.88 26.23 -3.98
N GLU A 118 14.13 25.20 -4.78
CA GLU A 118 14.71 25.33 -6.12
C GLU A 118 13.65 25.69 -7.19
N GLY A 119 12.39 25.84 -6.78
CA GLY A 119 11.27 26.27 -7.63
C GLY A 119 10.52 25.11 -8.30
N PRO A 120 9.45 25.40 -9.06
CA PRO A 120 8.59 24.38 -9.68
C PRO A 120 9.26 23.63 -10.84
N ASP A 121 10.46 24.07 -11.25
CA ASP A 121 11.25 23.43 -12.28
C ASP A 121 11.94 22.19 -11.69
N LYS A 122 11.26 21.04 -11.77
CA LYS A 122 11.73 19.72 -11.32
C LYS A 122 13.06 19.29 -11.95
N SER A 123 13.56 20.01 -12.97
CA SER A 123 14.89 19.76 -13.56
C SER A 123 16.04 20.36 -12.76
N LYS A 124 15.74 21.27 -11.83
CA LYS A 124 16.74 21.92 -10.97
C LYS A 124 16.92 21.18 -9.65
N SER A 125 15.84 20.69 -9.05
CA SER A 125 15.92 19.82 -7.89
C SER A 125 16.66 18.54 -8.26
N ASN A 126 17.63 18.15 -7.44
CA ASN A 126 18.26 16.83 -7.49
C ASN A 126 17.46 15.90 -6.58
N PRO A 127 16.37 15.26 -7.07
CA PRO A 127 15.57 14.39 -6.23
C PRO A 127 16.43 13.25 -5.70
N THR A 128 16.41 13.05 -4.40
CA THR A 128 17.09 11.91 -3.79
C THR A 128 16.12 10.73 -3.76
N LYS A 129 16.45 9.68 -4.52
CA LYS A 129 15.68 8.44 -4.61
C LYS A 129 16.29 7.43 -3.66
N HIS A 130 15.46 6.87 -2.80
CA HIS A 130 15.83 5.80 -1.90
C HIS A 130 14.85 4.64 -2.05
N GLU A 131 15.40 3.45 -2.23
CA GLU A 131 14.68 2.20 -2.12
C GLU A 131 15.33 1.40 -1.00
N ALA A 132 14.52 0.81 -0.14
CA ALA A 132 14.99 -0.02 0.94
C ALA A 132 14.13 -1.26 1.09
N LYS A 133 14.78 -2.40 1.38
CA LYS A 133 14.10 -3.64 1.79
C LYS A 133 14.07 -3.69 3.31
N CYS A 134 12.91 -3.98 3.89
CA CYS A 134 12.71 -3.93 5.33
C CYS A 134 12.29 -5.29 5.89
N GLU A 135 12.53 -5.51 7.18
CA GLU A 135 12.13 -6.76 7.85
C GLU A 135 10.69 -6.75 8.36
N ARG A 136 10.18 -5.58 8.78
CA ARG A 136 8.82 -5.46 9.34
C ARG A 136 8.21 -4.07 9.15
N LEU A 137 6.88 -4.04 9.22
CA LEU A 137 6.07 -2.82 9.32
C LEU A 137 5.38 -2.79 10.68
N ASP A 138 5.44 -1.63 11.35
CA ASP A 138 4.64 -1.33 12.53
C ASP A 138 3.46 -0.43 12.11
N PHE A 139 2.26 -0.77 12.58
CA PHE A 139 1.04 0.02 12.40
C PHE A 139 0.63 0.58 13.76
N ASP A 140 0.49 1.90 13.88
CA ASP A 140 0.06 2.57 15.13
C ASP A 140 -1.35 3.19 15.03
N GLY A 141 -2.08 2.84 13.98
CA GLY A 141 -3.41 3.35 13.67
C GLY A 141 -3.40 4.61 12.80
N GLU A 142 -2.33 5.40 12.77
CA GLU A 142 -2.25 6.61 11.92
C GLU A 142 -1.05 6.62 10.97
N ILE A 143 0.00 5.89 11.31
CA ILE A 143 1.30 5.90 10.66
C ILE A 143 1.75 4.47 10.45
N ILE A 144 2.44 4.26 9.33
CA ILE A 144 3.18 3.02 9.05
C ILE A 144 4.65 3.32 9.21
N SER A 145 5.31 2.54 10.05
CA SER A 145 6.76 2.63 10.25
C SER A 145 7.44 1.37 9.73
N ALA A 146 8.26 1.51 8.68
CA ALA A 146 9.14 0.44 8.24
C ALA A 146 10.39 0.36 9.13
N ARG A 147 10.79 -0.84 9.53
CA ARG A 147 11.90 -1.08 10.47
C ARG A 147 12.93 -2.04 9.87
N ASN A 148 14.16 -1.89 10.35
CA ASN A 148 15.32 -2.70 9.94
C ASN A 148 15.42 -2.74 8.41
N CYS A 149 15.61 -1.56 7.83
CA CYS A 149 15.61 -1.39 6.39
C CYS A 149 17.04 -1.28 5.87
N ASP A 150 17.37 -2.11 4.89
CA ASP A 150 18.62 -2.06 4.16
C ASP A 150 18.38 -1.35 2.81
N PHE A 151 19.17 -0.32 2.53
CA PHE A 151 19.10 0.39 1.25
C PHE A 151 19.54 -0.52 0.11
N ILE A 152 18.77 -0.51 -0.96
CA ILE A 152 19.06 -1.24 -2.19
C ILE A 152 19.23 -0.25 -3.35
N GLN A 153 20.21 -0.53 -4.21
CA GLN A 153 20.56 0.29 -5.37
C GLN A 153 19.75 -0.10 -6.60
#